data_AF-A0A931AFP2-F1
#
_entry.id   AF-A0A931AFP2-F1
#
_cell.length_a   1.000
_cell.length_b   1.000
_cell.length_c   1.000
_cell.angle_alpha   90.00
_cell.angle_beta   90.00
_cell.angle_gamma   90.00
#
_symmetry.space_group_name_H-M   'P 1'
#
loop_
_entity.id
_entity.type
_entity.pdbx_description
1 polymer ?
#
loop_
_entity_poly.entity_id
_entity_poly.type
_entity_poly.pdbx_seq_one_letter_code
_entity_poly.pdbx_strand_id
1 'polypeptide(L)'
;MDEAPVLSLSQVSKAFGAVRAVREVSLELFPGEAHALAGENGAGKSTIVKILSGVHRPDSGQILLDGEPVEFGGPADAQRAGVAVIYQEPTLFPDLSVMENIFMSRQPRGRLGIDRRAMRAATAELFARLGVPLDP
;
A
#
# COMPACT_ATOMS: atom_id res chain seq x y z
N MET A 1 1.18 8.23 27.18
CA MET A 1 0.81 9.22 26.15
C MET A 1 0.21 8.36 25.06
N ASP A 2 -1.09 8.49 24.81
CA ASP A 2 -1.75 7.62 23.84
C ASP A 2 -1.13 7.89 22.46
N GLU A 3 -0.73 6.81 21.80
CA GLU A 3 -0.02 6.85 20.53
C GLU A 3 -1.00 7.31 19.44
N ALA A 4 -0.59 8.25 18.57
CA ALA A 4 -1.46 8.75 17.51
C ALA A 4 -1.56 7.74 16.35
N PRO A 5 -2.70 7.66 15.64
CA PRO A 5 -2.82 6.78 14.48
C PRO A 5 -1.89 7.26 13.36
N VAL A 6 -1.16 6.33 12.75
CA VAL A 6 -0.27 6.59 11.60
C VAL A 6 -1.08 6.79 10.32
N LEU A 7 -2.21 6.12 10.18
CA LEU A 7 -3.10 6.22 9.02
C LEU A 7 -4.56 6.12 9.48
N SER A 8 -5.42 7.04 9.04
CA SER A 8 -6.84 6.99 9.38
C SER A 8 -7.75 7.43 8.25
N LEU A 9 -8.99 6.93 8.31
CA LEU A 9 -10.13 7.39 7.53
C LEU A 9 -11.06 8.15 8.46
N SER A 10 -11.56 9.30 8.02
CA SER A 10 -12.56 10.09 8.73
C SER A 10 -13.81 10.27 7.88
N GLN A 11 -14.90 9.61 8.27
CA GLN A 11 -16.23 9.68 7.65
C GLN A 11 -16.22 9.45 6.13
N VAL A 12 -15.38 8.51 5.68
CA VAL A 12 -15.18 8.25 4.27
C VAL A 12 -16.37 7.52 3.64
N SER A 13 -16.84 8.03 2.50
CA SER A 13 -17.88 7.38 1.70
C SER A 13 -17.42 7.12 0.28
N LYS A 14 -17.92 6.03 -0.32
CA LYS A 14 -17.70 5.71 -1.74
C LYS A 14 -18.88 5.00 -2.37
N ALA A 15 -19.31 5.48 -3.52
CA ALA A 15 -20.30 4.87 -4.38
C ALA A 15 -19.75 4.52 -5.78
N PHE A 16 -20.36 3.51 -6.39
CA PHE A 16 -20.17 3.11 -7.78
C PHE A 16 -21.54 2.98 -8.43
N GLY A 17 -21.94 4.00 -9.19
CA GLY A 17 -23.30 4.10 -9.73
C GLY A 17 -24.34 4.09 -8.60
N ALA A 18 -25.30 3.16 -8.65
CA ALA A 18 -26.34 3.02 -7.64
C ALA A 18 -25.86 2.37 -6.32
N VAL A 19 -24.67 1.77 -6.30
CA VAL A 19 -24.17 1.01 -5.14
C VAL A 19 -23.31 1.90 -4.25
N ARG A 20 -23.73 2.12 -3.01
CA ARG A 20 -22.90 2.73 -1.96
C ARG A 20 -22.05 1.66 -1.29
N ALA A 21 -20.80 1.52 -1.74
CA ALA A 21 -19.87 0.50 -1.28
C ALA A 21 -19.26 0.80 0.10
N VAL A 22 -19.09 2.08 0.44
CA VAL A 22 -18.61 2.56 1.76
C VAL A 22 -19.49 3.73 2.17
N ARG A 23 -19.90 3.78 3.44
CA ARG A 23 -20.80 4.82 3.98
C ARG A 23 -20.25 5.34 5.30
N GLU A 24 -19.76 6.57 5.30
CA GLU A 24 -19.30 7.32 6.48
C GLU A 24 -18.37 6.51 7.40
N VAL A 25 -17.45 5.73 6.82
CA VAL A 25 -16.53 4.88 7.57
C VAL A 25 -15.40 5.71 8.17
N SER A 26 -15.20 5.55 9.48
CA SER A 26 -13.99 5.97 10.18
C SER A 26 -13.20 4.75 10.63
N LEU A 27 -11.88 4.81 10.48
CA LEU A 27 -10.95 3.74 10.82
C LEU A 27 -9.63 4.38 11.24
N GLU A 28 -9.01 3.87 12.30
CA GLU A 28 -7.72 4.34 12.80
C GLU A 28 -6.75 3.16 12.84
N LEU A 29 -5.57 3.34 12.26
CA LEU A 29 -4.49 2.35 12.26
C LEU A 29 -3.33 2.92 13.07
N PHE A 30 -2.99 2.26 14.17
CA PHE A 30 -1.93 2.68 15.07
C PHE A 30 -0.60 2.01 14.71
N PRO A 31 0.54 2.68 14.95
CA PRO A 31 1.85 2.11 14.69
C PRO A 31 2.08 0.84 15.52
N GLY A 32 2.80 -0.14 14.95
CA GLY A 32 3.12 -1.40 15.63
C GLY A 32 1.97 -2.40 15.75
N GLU A 33 0.75 -2.06 15.30
CA GLU A 33 -0.42 -2.93 15.40
C GLU A 33 -0.75 -3.65 14.08
N ALA A 34 -1.32 -4.85 14.22
CA ALA A 34 -1.91 -5.59 13.12
C ALA A 34 -3.44 -5.54 13.23
N HIS A 35 -4.09 -4.92 12.26
CA HIS A 35 -5.54 -4.73 12.22
C HIS A 35 -6.21 -5.71 11.25
N ALA A 36 -7.32 -6.31 11.67
CA ALA A 36 -8.09 -7.22 10.83
C ALA A 36 -9.41 -6.57 10.40
N LEU A 37 -9.57 -6.34 9.09
CA LEU A 37 -10.82 -5.86 8.50
C LEU A 37 -11.69 -7.06 8.07
N ALA A 38 -12.67 -7.42 8.90
CA ALA A 38 -13.57 -8.54 8.66
C ALA A 38 -14.99 -8.08 8.29
N GLY A 39 -15.73 -8.94 7.59
CA GLY A 39 -17.10 -8.67 7.14
C GLY A 39 -17.48 -9.53 5.95
N GLU A 40 -18.76 -9.55 5.59
CA GLU A 40 -19.27 -10.37 4.48
C GLU A 40 -18.78 -9.90 3.10
N ASN A 41 -18.98 -10.74 2.08
CA ASN A 41 -18.73 -10.34 0.70
C ASN A 41 -19.66 -9.18 0.32
N GLY A 42 -19.09 -8.14 -0.30
CA GLY A 42 -19.84 -6.91 -0.61
C GLY A 42 -19.87 -5.87 0.51
N ALA A 43 -19.34 -6.15 1.71
CA ALA A 43 -19.31 -5.20 2.83
C ALA A 43 -18.36 -3.99 2.64
N GLY A 44 -17.78 -3.81 1.44
CA GLY A 44 -16.90 -2.65 1.14
C GLY A 44 -15.42 -2.81 1.53
N LYS A 45 -15.01 -3.96 2.09
CA LYS A 45 -13.62 -4.20 2.55
C LYS A 45 -12.56 -3.88 1.48
N SER A 46 -12.72 -4.44 0.27
CA SER A 46 -11.79 -4.18 -0.83
C SER A 46 -11.85 -2.74 -1.31
N THR A 47 -12.98 -2.05 -1.16
CA THR A 47 -13.11 -0.63 -1.47
C THR A 47 -12.33 0.22 -0.47
N ILE A 48 -12.40 -0.09 0.83
CA ILE A 48 -11.61 0.57 1.88
C ILE A 48 -10.12 0.43 1.57
N VAL A 49 -9.65 -0.80 1.28
CA VAL A 49 -8.24 -1.06 0.93
C VAL A 49 -7.82 -0.28 -0.33
N LYS A 50 -8.68 -0.21 -1.35
CA LYS A 50 -8.43 0.56 -2.58
C LYS A 50 -8.42 2.08 -2.37
N ILE A 51 -9.15 2.58 -1.37
CA ILE A 51 -9.12 3.99 -0.99
C ILE A 51 -7.80 4.31 -0.29
N LEU A 52 -7.42 3.50 0.70
CA LEU A 52 -6.15 3.65 1.42
C LEU A 52 -4.94 3.55 0.47
N SER A 53 -5.02 2.72 -0.57
CA SER A 53 -3.96 2.59 -1.57
C SER A 53 -4.03 3.60 -2.71
N GLY A 54 -4.95 4.58 -2.69
CA GLY A 54 -5.07 5.59 -3.74
C GLY A 54 -5.61 5.07 -5.09
N VAL A 55 -6.10 3.83 -5.18
CA VAL A 55 -6.78 3.32 -6.39
C VAL A 55 -8.13 4.01 -6.60
N HIS A 56 -8.83 4.34 -5.51
CA HIS A 56 -10.10 5.05 -5.56
C HIS A 56 -10.06 6.28 -4.65
N ARG A 57 -10.41 7.44 -5.21
CA ARG A 57 -10.68 8.63 -4.40
C ARG A 57 -12.03 8.46 -3.68
N PRO A 58 -12.13 8.77 -2.37
CA PRO A 58 -13.41 8.81 -1.68
C PRO A 58 -14.30 9.91 -2.29
N ASP A 59 -15.62 9.74 -2.22
CA ASP A 59 -16.58 10.77 -2.68
C ASP A 59 -16.78 11.86 -1.61
N SER A 60 -16.59 11.50 -0.33
CA SER A 60 -16.60 12.40 0.81
C SER A 60 -15.76 11.82 1.96
N GLY A 61 -15.46 12.66 2.96
CA GLY A 61 -14.55 12.32 4.05
C GLY A 61 -13.08 12.53 3.67
N GLN A 62 -12.16 12.09 4.52
CA GLN A 62 -10.73 12.36 4.36
C GLN A 62 -9.88 11.16 4.79
N ILE A 63 -8.72 11.04 4.16
CA ILE A 63 -7.63 10.15 4.59
C ILE A 63 -6.62 11.04 5.32
N LEU A 64 -6.15 10.61 6.49
CA LEU A 64 -5.12 11.29 7.25
C LEU A 64 -3.91 10.37 7.39
N LEU A 65 -2.71 10.90 7.15
CA LEU A 65 -1.44 10.22 7.36
C LEU A 65 -0.64 11.05 8.35
N ASP A 66 -0.21 10.45 9.45
CA ASP A 66 0.45 11.14 10.56
C ASP A 66 -0.34 12.38 11.06
N GLY A 67 -1.67 12.28 11.03
CA GLY A 67 -2.59 13.35 11.44
C GLY A 67 -2.86 14.42 10.38
N GLU A 68 -2.16 14.41 9.25
CA GLU A 68 -2.31 15.39 8.18
C GLU A 68 -3.20 14.86 7.03
N PRO A 69 -4.15 15.65 6.51
CA PRO A 69 -4.96 15.24 5.36
C PRO A 69 -4.11 14.96 4.12
N VAL A 70 -4.36 13.83 3.47
CA VAL A 70 -3.69 13.44 2.23
C VAL A 70 -4.67 13.13 1.12
N GLU A 71 -4.32 13.55 -0.11
CA GLU A 71 -5.01 13.15 -1.33
C GLU A 71 -4.02 12.41 -2.24
N PHE A 72 -4.30 11.14 -2.53
CA PHE A 72 -3.50 10.36 -3.47
C PHE A 72 -4.05 10.53 -4.89
N GLY A 73 -3.19 10.93 -5.84
CA GLY A 73 -3.50 10.95 -7.27
C GLY A 73 -3.45 9.56 -7.92
N GLY A 74 -2.94 8.57 -7.19
CA GLY A 74 -2.93 7.17 -7.58
C GLY A 74 -2.09 6.30 -6.64
N PRO A 75 -1.95 5.00 -6.95
CA PRO A 75 -1.22 4.06 -6.10
C PRO A 75 0.26 4.39 -5.89
N ALA A 76 0.90 5.01 -6.88
CA ALA A 76 2.29 5.45 -6.76
C ALA A 76 2.46 6.54 -5.68
N ASP A 77 1.45 7.38 -5.46
CA ASP A 77 1.50 8.46 -4.47
C ASP A 77 1.35 7.89 -3.06
N ALA A 78 0.37 6.99 -2.86
CA ALA A 78 0.21 6.26 -1.61
C ALA A 78 1.47 5.47 -1.23
N GLN A 79 2.09 4.80 -2.20
CA GLN A 79 3.35 4.07 -1.99
C GLN A 79 4.49 5.01 -1.58
N ARG A 80 4.65 6.17 -2.24
CA ARG A 80 5.68 7.16 -1.86
C ARG A 80 5.44 7.74 -0.46
N ALA A 81 4.19 7.79 -0.03
CA ALA A 81 3.80 8.18 1.32
C ALA A 81 3.94 7.04 2.35
N GLY A 82 4.46 5.86 1.96
CA GLY A 82 4.69 4.74 2.87
C GLY A 82 3.51 3.76 2.99
N VAL A 83 2.42 3.97 2.25
CA VAL A 83 1.27 3.06 2.24
C VAL A 83 1.42 2.03 1.12
N ALA A 84 1.75 0.80 1.49
CA ALA A 84 1.88 -0.32 0.56
C ALA A 84 0.72 -1.30 0.71
N VAL A 85 0.18 -1.78 -0.43
CA VAL A 85 -0.89 -2.80 -0.45
C VAL A 85 -0.47 -3.99 -1.31
N ILE A 86 -0.69 -5.18 -0.77
CA ILE A 86 -0.53 -6.46 -1.47
C ILE A 86 -1.93 -6.98 -1.81
N TYR A 87 -2.22 -7.11 -3.10
CA TYR A 87 -3.49 -7.66 -3.58
C TYR A 87 -3.45 -9.20 -3.61
N GLN A 88 -4.63 -9.82 -3.56
CA GLN A 88 -4.78 -11.28 -3.48
C GLN A 88 -4.15 -12.02 -4.66
N GLU A 89 -4.18 -11.44 -5.85
CA GLU A 89 -3.52 -11.97 -7.04
C GLU A 89 -2.21 -11.20 -7.28
N PRO A 90 -1.04 -11.80 -6.99
CA PRO A 90 0.23 -11.13 -7.23
C PRO A 90 0.46 -10.99 -8.73
N THR A 91 0.60 -9.77 -9.21
CA THR A 91 1.03 -9.51 -10.58
C THR A 91 2.56 -9.56 -10.62
N LEU A 92 3.11 -10.70 -11.03
CA LEU A 92 4.54 -10.89 -11.26
C LEU A 92 4.86 -10.69 -12.75
N PHE A 93 6.08 -10.27 -13.03
CA PHE A 93 6.65 -10.27 -14.38
C PHE A 93 7.46 -11.56 -14.55
N PRO A 94 6.92 -12.58 -15.25
CA PRO A 94 7.53 -13.91 -15.32
C PRO A 94 8.88 -13.89 -16.06
N ASP A 95 9.07 -12.92 -16.96
CA ASP A 95 10.29 -12.76 -17.74
C ASP A 95 11.41 -12.03 -16.98
N LEU A 96 11.18 -11.67 -15.71
CA LEU A 96 12.13 -10.94 -14.87
C LEU A 96 12.62 -11.81 -13.71
N SER A 97 13.86 -11.55 -13.29
CA SER A 97 14.41 -12.15 -12.08
C SER A 97 13.62 -11.73 -10.83
N VAL A 98 13.81 -12.44 -9.71
CA VAL A 98 13.20 -12.07 -8.42
C VAL A 98 13.64 -10.67 -7.99
N MET A 99 14.93 -10.35 -8.12
CA MET A 99 15.45 -8.99 -7.90
C MET A 99 14.74 -7.97 -8.78
N GLU A 100 14.60 -8.21 -10.08
CA GLU A 100 13.95 -7.25 -10.99
C GLU A 100 12.47 -7.06 -10.68
N ASN A 101 11.77 -8.13 -10.27
CA ASN A 101 10.40 -8.05 -9.75
C ASN A 101 10.33 -7.21 -8.47
N ILE A 102 11.23 -7.44 -7.50
CA ILE A 102 11.28 -6.69 -6.25
C ILE A 102 11.45 -5.20 -6.51
N PHE A 103 12.31 -4.81 -7.45
CA PHE A 103 12.63 -3.39 -7.70
C PHE A 103 11.81 -2.77 -8.83
N MET A 104 10.82 -3.47 -9.38
CA MET A 104 9.99 -2.93 -10.44
C MET A 104 9.35 -1.59 -10.03
N SER A 105 9.47 -0.59 -10.90
CA SER A 105 9.03 0.80 -10.68
C SER A 105 9.71 1.55 -9.53
N ARG A 106 10.76 0.97 -8.93
CA ARG A 106 11.53 1.56 -7.82
C ARG A 106 13.02 1.25 -7.88
N GLN A 107 13.55 1.06 -9.09
CA GLN A 107 14.96 0.73 -9.27
C GLN A 107 15.84 1.90 -8.77
N PRO A 108 16.82 1.64 -7.88
CA PRO A 108 17.80 2.65 -7.51
C PRO A 108 18.57 3.10 -8.76
N ARG A 109 18.81 4.41 -8.87
CA ARG A 109 19.51 5.00 -10.02
C ARG A 109 20.81 5.63 -9.55
N GLY A 110 21.91 5.26 -10.21
CA GLY A 110 23.20 5.91 -10.13
C GLY A 110 23.44 6.85 -11.32
N ARG A 111 24.67 7.34 -11.44
CA ARG A 111 25.06 8.32 -12.48
C ARG A 111 24.91 7.81 -13.92
N LEU A 112 24.96 6.49 -14.11
CA LEU A 112 24.92 5.83 -15.43
C LEU A 112 23.62 5.03 -15.68
N GLY A 113 22.59 5.21 -14.84
CA GLY A 113 21.32 4.49 -14.96
C GLY A 113 21.03 3.61 -13.75
N ILE A 114 20.39 2.46 -13.97
CA ILE A 114 19.96 1.56 -12.89
C ILE A 114 21.18 0.98 -12.16
N ASP A 115 21.21 1.12 -10.83
CA ASP A 115 22.25 0.56 -9.98
C ASP A 115 21.93 -0.89 -9.60
N ARG A 116 22.35 -1.82 -10.47
CA ARG A 116 22.18 -3.27 -10.24
C ARG A 116 22.92 -3.78 -9.02
N ARG A 117 24.02 -3.13 -8.62
CA ARG A 117 24.79 -3.55 -7.43
C ARG A 117 23.99 -3.24 -6.17
N ALA A 118 23.40 -2.05 -6.11
CA ALA A 118 22.50 -1.66 -5.01
C ALA A 118 21.27 -2.57 -4.95
N MET A 119 20.65 -2.89 -6.09
CA MET A 119 19.53 -3.83 -6.15
C MET A 119 19.91 -5.21 -5.57
N ARG A 120 21.04 -5.78 -6.01
CA ARG A 120 21.47 -7.10 -5.54
C ARG A 120 21.76 -7.12 -4.04
N ALA A 121 22.43 -6.10 -3.51
CA ALA A 121 22.71 -5.99 -2.09
C ALA A 121 21.42 -5.94 -1.26
N ALA A 122 20.45 -5.13 -1.69
CA ALA A 122 19.16 -5.00 -1.01
C ALA A 122 18.28 -6.26 -1.14
N THR A 123 18.32 -6.97 -2.27
CA THR A 123 17.67 -8.30 -2.41
C THR A 123 18.25 -9.30 -1.42
N ALA A 124 19.57 -9.37 -1.29
CA ALA A 124 20.24 -10.29 -0.38
C ALA A 124 19.84 -10.03 1.09
N GLU A 125 19.77 -8.75 1.49
CA GLU A 125 19.30 -8.36 2.82
C GLU A 125 17.84 -8.76 3.05
N LEU A 126 16.98 -8.55 2.05
CA LEU A 126 15.57 -8.94 2.12
C LEU A 126 15.41 -10.46 2.25
N PHE A 127 16.16 -11.24 1.47
CA PHE A 127 16.16 -12.70 1.57
C PHE A 127 16.63 -13.19 2.94
N ALA A 128 17.70 -12.58 3.49
CA ALA A 128 18.18 -12.90 4.83
C ALA A 128 17.11 -12.63 5.91
N ARG A 129 16.43 -11.47 5.83
CA ARG A 129 15.34 -11.11 6.76
C ARG A 129 14.13 -12.03 6.67
N LEU A 130 13.81 -12.52 5.48
CA LEU A 130 12.68 -13.43 5.23
C LEU A 130 13.04 -14.91 5.40
N GLY A 131 14.32 -15.25 5.61
CA GLY A 131 14.78 -16.63 5.68
C GLY A 131 14.65 -17.39 4.35
N VAL A 132 14.78 -16.69 3.22
CA VAL A 132 14.61 -17.26 1.88
C VAL A 132 15.97 -17.70 1.32
N PRO A 133 16.19 -19.00 1.06
CA PRO A 133 17.48 -19.52 0.59
C PRO A 133 17.56 -19.49 -0.94
N LEU A 134 17.52 -18.30 -1.55
CA LEU A 134 17.64 -18.10 -3.01
C LEU A 134 18.86 -17.23 -3.33
N ASP A 135 19.40 -17.36 -4.54
CA ASP A 135 20.45 -16.45 -5.05
C ASP A 135 19.82 -15.09 -5.41
N PRO A 136 20.31 -13.98 -4.82
CA PRO A 136 19.79 -12.63 -5.05
C PRO A 136 20.16 -12.02 -6.42
#